data_AF-A0A5C3F9G0-F1
#
_entry.id   AF-A0A5C3F9G0-F1
#
_cell.length_a   1.000
_cell.length_b   1.000
_cell.length_c   1.000
_cell.angle_alpha   90.00
_cell.angle_beta   90.00
_cell.angle_gamma   90.00
#
_symmetry.space_group_name_H-M   'P 1'
#
loop_
_entity.id
_entity.type
_entity.pdbx_description
1 polymer ?
#
loop_
_entity_poly.entity_id
_entity_poly.type
_entity_poly.pdbx_seq_one_letter_code
_entity_poly.pdbx_strand_id
1 'polypeptide(L)'
;MSPHAIAPMPALFAALAALLVCLAPVLRVAAYQAFPESDANRTFDTTFSISPPPGSVPPHLRGATFQLYNYITPDYDPSRVRRAVIALHGLGRDAWGYFDQTNEALHNATSRRDRKSKRPRLARDEVVIMAPLFMNDEDQGGFPVDEQGNPTTSALVWPKNKWAEGADTILPATIYDEDGDEVSAPGISSFEALDEVIRYFSNQSVFPRLNTIIIAGHSLGAQMVQRYALIGSVPSGETPVHFVVANPGSFAYLSDWRPRNYAGCPETFNAWKFGLGSYGQRYLSDFISQSLDTSNDIESVVARYRRRVVSYLFGLADDGLGDTGCEARAQGLNHLSRGRNFVKHLSGMDDGFPDTHSVEYIRGVAHDALGMFTSRAGLERLFYINLDGTELPTAVGDDDRGINRWLFEQMNSACGESTGTTTAILSSMMAAATAWWLVST
;
A
#
# COMPACT_ATOMS: atom_id res chain seq x y z
N MET A 1 78.71 -19.00 -40.22
CA MET A 1 79.78 -18.11 -39.72
C MET A 1 79.13 -16.99 -38.93
N SER A 2 79.52 -16.90 -37.65
CA SER A 2 79.40 -15.81 -36.67
C SER A 2 78.04 -15.13 -36.39
N PRO A 3 77.58 -15.19 -35.13
CA PRO A 3 76.55 -14.29 -34.59
C PRO A 3 77.20 -13.03 -33.98
N HIS A 4 76.55 -11.88 -34.12
CA HIS A 4 76.79 -10.72 -33.26
C HIS A 4 75.46 -10.01 -32.96
N ALA A 5 75.37 -9.56 -31.71
CA ALA A 5 74.17 -9.17 -31.00
C ALA A 5 74.14 -7.65 -30.69
N ILE A 6 73.02 -7.22 -30.06
CA ILE A 6 72.81 -5.99 -29.25
C ILE A 6 72.33 -4.78 -30.11
N ALA A 7 71.28 -3.99 -29.78
CA ALA A 7 70.56 -3.71 -28.53
C ALA A 7 69.07 -3.35 -28.79
N PRO A 8 68.21 -3.37 -27.76
CA PRO A 8 66.86 -2.81 -27.79
C PRO A 8 66.84 -1.35 -27.29
N MET A 9 65.95 -0.49 -27.81
CA MET A 9 65.27 0.49 -26.96
C MET A 9 63.95 1.00 -27.57
N PRO A 10 62.94 1.27 -26.72
CA PRO A 10 61.57 1.60 -27.09
C PRO A 10 61.29 3.11 -27.02
N ALA A 11 60.47 3.66 -27.91
CA ALA A 11 59.70 4.89 -27.66
C ALA A 11 58.92 5.28 -28.92
N LEU A 12 57.76 4.64 -29.18
CA LEU A 12 56.79 5.23 -30.11
C LEU A 12 55.32 4.90 -29.80
N PHE A 13 55.01 4.43 -28.58
CA PHE A 13 53.63 4.12 -28.17
C PHE A 13 53.12 4.91 -26.95
N ALA A 14 53.90 5.85 -26.41
CA ALA A 14 53.49 6.62 -25.24
C ALA A 14 52.77 7.95 -25.55
N ALA A 15 52.73 8.40 -26.81
CA ALA A 15 52.22 9.74 -27.14
C ALA A 15 50.76 9.79 -27.65
N LEU A 16 50.12 8.65 -27.95
CA LEU A 16 48.69 8.62 -28.33
C LEU A 16 47.75 8.21 -27.18
N ALA A 17 48.27 7.67 -26.08
CA ALA A 17 47.46 7.31 -24.91
C ALA A 17 47.16 8.52 -24.00
N ALA A 18 47.91 9.62 -24.12
CA ALA A 18 47.80 10.78 -23.24
C ALA A 18 46.79 11.85 -23.70
N LEU A 19 46.22 11.73 -24.91
CA LEU A 19 45.18 12.66 -25.39
C LEU A 19 43.74 12.13 -25.26
N LEU A 20 43.56 10.88 -24.84
CA LEU A 20 42.25 10.27 -24.56
C LEU A 20 41.88 10.27 -23.07
N VAL A 21 42.75 10.81 -22.20
CA VAL A 21 42.58 10.80 -20.74
C VAL A 21 42.15 12.17 -20.17
N CYS A 22 42.06 13.22 -20.98
CA CYS A 22 41.72 14.58 -20.50
C CYS A 22 40.34 15.11 -20.93
N LEU A 23 39.35 14.23 -21.19
CA LEU A 23 37.96 14.63 -21.45
C LEU A 23 36.91 13.81 -20.68
N ALA A 24 37.30 13.13 -19.60
CA ALA A 24 36.35 12.51 -18.67
C ALA A 24 36.45 13.21 -17.31
N PRO A 25 35.72 14.32 -17.15
CA PRO A 25 34.66 14.29 -16.15
C PRO A 25 33.43 15.06 -16.66
N VAL A 26 32.62 14.40 -17.48
CA VAL A 26 31.25 14.84 -17.72
C VAL A 26 30.36 13.60 -17.74
N LEU A 27 29.63 13.44 -16.64
CA LEU A 27 28.33 12.78 -16.53
C LEU A 27 28.16 11.46 -17.31
N ARG A 28 28.27 10.34 -16.58
CA ARG A 28 27.41 9.19 -16.84
C ARG A 28 26.77 8.73 -15.53
N VAL A 29 25.78 9.50 -15.09
CA VAL A 29 24.63 8.90 -14.40
C VAL A 29 24.04 7.95 -15.44
N ALA A 30 24.22 6.64 -15.26
CA ALA A 30 23.59 5.66 -16.12
C ALA A 30 22.07 5.88 -16.05
N ALA A 31 21.43 5.98 -17.22
CA ALA A 31 20.06 6.42 -17.39
C ALA A 31 19.08 5.58 -16.56
N TYR A 32 18.30 6.26 -15.72
CA TYR A 32 17.05 5.78 -15.14
C TYR A 32 16.07 5.51 -16.28
N GLN A 33 15.85 4.25 -16.68
CA GLN A 33 14.91 3.93 -17.76
C GLN A 33 14.08 2.66 -17.52
N ALA A 34 13.94 2.19 -16.28
CA ALA A 34 13.06 1.05 -16.00
C ALA A 34 11.58 1.44 -15.97
N PHE A 35 11.24 2.67 -15.55
CA PHE A 35 9.86 3.14 -15.43
C PHE A 35 9.59 4.34 -16.33
N PRO A 36 8.38 4.47 -16.92
CA PRO A 36 8.02 5.64 -17.71
C PRO A 36 8.13 6.94 -16.91
N GLU A 37 8.77 7.95 -17.48
CA GLU A 37 8.85 9.29 -16.88
C GLU A 37 7.49 9.98 -16.83
N SER A 38 7.42 11.11 -16.11
CA SER A 38 6.27 12.00 -16.11
C SER A 38 5.89 12.44 -17.53
N ASP A 39 4.60 12.55 -17.78
CA ASP A 39 4.04 13.07 -19.02
C ASP A 39 2.80 13.94 -18.73
N ALA A 40 2.08 14.36 -19.77
CA ALA A 40 0.90 15.22 -19.61
C ALA A 40 -0.27 14.56 -18.87
N ASN A 41 -0.29 13.22 -18.75
CA ASN A 41 -1.35 12.46 -18.09
C ASN A 41 -1.00 12.07 -16.66
N ARG A 42 0.29 11.92 -16.33
CA ARG A 42 0.76 11.44 -15.02
C ARG A 42 2.09 12.07 -14.60
N THR A 43 2.21 12.36 -13.32
CA THR A 43 3.48 12.70 -12.67
C THR A 43 4.07 11.45 -12.06
N PHE A 44 5.30 11.10 -12.42
CA PHE A 44 6.10 10.13 -11.69
C PHE A 44 6.74 10.84 -10.47
N ASP A 45 6.25 10.51 -9.29
CA ASP A 45 6.67 11.12 -8.02
C ASP A 45 7.54 10.14 -7.24
N THR A 46 8.78 10.55 -7.00
CA THR A 46 9.79 9.82 -6.21
C THR A 46 9.99 10.41 -4.82
N THR A 47 9.20 11.43 -4.45
CA THR A 47 9.41 12.25 -3.24
C THR A 47 8.41 11.97 -2.12
N PHE A 48 7.37 11.17 -2.38
CA PHE A 48 6.36 10.81 -1.38
C PHE A 48 7.01 10.07 -0.22
N SER A 49 7.08 10.74 0.93
CA SER A 49 7.74 10.23 2.13
C SER A 49 6.81 9.32 2.93
N ILE A 50 7.34 8.18 3.39
CA ILE A 50 6.70 7.32 4.37
C ILE A 50 7.27 7.64 5.74
N SER A 51 6.40 8.09 6.64
CA SER A 51 6.69 8.26 8.05
C SER A 51 6.16 7.04 8.80
N PRO A 52 7.03 6.15 9.30
CA PRO A 52 6.57 4.98 10.04
C PRO A 52 5.80 5.41 11.30
N PRO A 53 4.76 4.67 11.72
CA PRO A 53 4.02 4.98 12.93
C PRO A 53 4.94 5.06 14.16
N PRO A 54 4.63 5.92 15.16
CA PRO A 54 5.32 5.88 16.45
C PRO A 54 5.24 4.48 17.07
N GLY A 55 6.39 3.89 17.42
CA GLY A 55 6.47 2.53 17.97
C GLY A 55 6.77 1.43 16.94
N SER A 56 6.57 1.69 15.64
CA SER A 56 7.05 0.79 14.56
C SER A 56 8.57 0.87 14.37
N VAL A 57 9.18 1.97 14.83
CA VAL A 57 10.59 2.30 14.64
C VAL A 57 11.18 2.85 15.95
N PRO A 58 12.41 2.44 16.33
CA PRO A 58 13.11 2.99 17.49
C PRO A 58 13.17 4.54 17.49
N PRO A 59 13.08 5.21 18.65
CA PRO A 59 13.06 6.67 18.73
C PRO A 59 14.20 7.38 17.99
N HIS A 60 15.41 6.81 18.00
CA HIS A 60 16.61 7.36 17.35
C HIS A 60 16.57 7.32 15.81
N LEU A 61 15.54 6.69 15.21
CA LEU A 61 15.38 6.56 13.75
C LEU A 61 14.16 7.30 13.22
N ARG A 62 13.53 8.15 14.03
CA ARG A 62 12.33 8.92 13.66
C ARG A 62 12.58 9.99 12.58
N GLY A 63 13.84 10.37 12.35
CA GLY A 63 14.25 11.27 11.27
C GLY A 63 14.50 10.59 9.92
N ALA A 64 14.49 9.25 9.86
CA ALA A 64 14.74 8.51 8.63
C ALA A 64 13.60 8.72 7.63
N THR A 65 13.95 9.07 6.39
CA THR A 65 12.99 9.26 5.30
C THR A 65 12.98 8.03 4.42
N PHE A 66 11.79 7.48 4.17
CA PHE A 66 11.57 6.39 3.22
C PHE A 66 10.72 6.91 2.07
N GLN A 67 10.97 6.49 0.83
CA GLN A 67 10.27 7.00 -0.35
C GLN A 67 9.42 5.91 -0.99
N LEU A 68 8.13 6.18 -1.13
CA LEU A 68 7.21 5.35 -1.93
C LEU A 68 7.03 5.99 -3.30
N TYR A 69 7.68 5.43 -4.30
CA TYR A 69 7.51 5.91 -5.67
C TYR A 69 6.09 5.67 -6.14
N ASN A 70 5.53 6.59 -6.92
CA ASN A 70 4.15 6.50 -7.37
C ASN A 70 3.91 7.28 -8.67
N TYR A 71 2.80 6.98 -9.34
CA TYR A 71 2.24 7.82 -10.39
C TYR A 71 1.01 8.53 -9.86
N ILE A 72 0.96 9.85 -9.98
CA ILE A 72 -0.16 10.65 -9.50
C ILE A 72 -0.67 11.59 -10.59
N THR A 73 -1.93 12.00 -10.45
CA THR A 73 -2.55 12.99 -11.35
C THR A 73 -1.70 14.27 -11.34
N PRO A 74 -1.33 14.84 -12.50
CA PRO A 74 -0.55 16.07 -12.54
C PRO A 74 -1.42 17.27 -12.18
N ASP A 75 -0.80 18.29 -11.57
CA ASP A 75 -1.38 19.63 -11.37
C ASP A 75 -2.80 19.68 -10.77
N TYR A 76 -3.18 18.70 -9.94
CA TYR A 76 -4.48 18.72 -9.26
C TYR A 76 -4.55 19.82 -8.20
N ASP A 77 -5.74 20.40 -7.99
CA ASP A 77 -6.01 21.36 -6.92
C ASP A 77 -6.58 20.61 -5.70
N PRO A 78 -5.81 20.44 -4.61
CA PRO A 78 -6.26 19.71 -3.42
C PRO A 78 -7.58 20.24 -2.83
N SER A 79 -7.86 21.54 -2.99
CA SER A 79 -9.09 22.17 -2.47
C SER A 79 -10.36 21.75 -3.22
N ARG A 80 -10.21 21.16 -4.40
CA ARG A 80 -11.31 20.68 -5.26
C ARG A 80 -11.50 19.17 -5.21
N VAL A 81 -10.46 18.43 -4.84
CA VAL A 81 -10.51 16.98 -4.72
C VAL A 81 -11.57 16.58 -3.70
N ARG A 82 -12.50 15.72 -4.14
CA ARG A 82 -13.51 15.06 -3.31
C ARG A 82 -13.23 13.57 -3.15
N ARG A 83 -12.52 12.99 -4.13
CA ARG A 83 -12.21 11.56 -4.15
C ARG A 83 -10.75 11.31 -4.50
N ALA A 84 -10.11 10.46 -3.71
CA ALA A 84 -8.82 9.87 -4.04
C ALA A 84 -9.04 8.42 -4.48
N VAL A 85 -8.46 8.03 -5.61
CA VAL A 85 -8.47 6.64 -6.10
C VAL A 85 -7.04 6.12 -6.10
N ILE A 86 -6.75 5.23 -5.15
CA ILE A 86 -5.48 4.54 -4.98
C ILE A 86 -5.54 3.24 -5.80
N ALA A 87 -4.84 3.20 -6.94
CA ALA A 87 -4.87 2.10 -7.91
C ALA A 87 -3.64 1.19 -7.78
N LEU A 88 -3.84 -0.02 -7.24
CA LEU A 88 -2.79 -1.00 -6.98
C LEU A 88 -2.59 -1.92 -8.18
N HIS A 89 -1.34 -1.99 -8.64
CA HIS A 89 -0.94 -2.79 -9.78
C HIS A 89 -0.98 -4.31 -9.52
N GLY A 90 -0.93 -5.07 -10.62
CA GLY A 90 -0.88 -6.53 -10.58
C GLY A 90 0.54 -7.06 -10.38
N LEU A 91 0.73 -8.32 -10.76
CA LEU A 91 2.03 -9.02 -10.70
C LEU A 91 3.12 -8.31 -11.52
N GLY A 92 2.74 -7.63 -12.61
CA GLY A 92 3.67 -6.97 -13.53
C GLY A 92 4.33 -5.71 -12.98
N ARG A 93 3.95 -5.23 -11.79
CA ARG A 93 4.50 -4.02 -11.14
C ARG A 93 4.46 -2.78 -12.04
N ASP A 94 3.42 -2.73 -12.87
CA ASP A 94 3.17 -1.72 -13.89
C ASP A 94 2.23 -0.61 -13.39
N ALA A 95 2.63 0.06 -12.29
CA ALA A 95 1.83 1.11 -11.65
C ALA A 95 1.36 2.20 -12.63
N TRP A 96 2.22 2.57 -13.58
CA TRP A 96 1.88 3.52 -14.65
C TRP A 96 0.72 3.04 -15.52
N GLY A 97 0.67 1.74 -15.83
CA GLY A 97 -0.40 1.14 -16.61
C GLY A 97 -1.71 1.11 -15.82
N TYR A 98 -1.65 0.86 -14.51
CA TYR A 98 -2.83 0.91 -13.65
C TYR A 98 -3.35 2.32 -13.42
N PHE A 99 -2.45 3.31 -13.38
CA PHE A 99 -2.81 4.72 -13.46
C PHE A 99 -3.59 5.00 -14.76
N ASP A 100 -3.04 4.64 -15.93
CA ASP A 100 -3.64 4.93 -17.22
C ASP A 100 -5.02 4.29 -17.37
N GLN A 101 -5.17 3.03 -16.96
CA GLN A 101 -6.44 2.30 -17.02
C GLN A 101 -7.50 2.90 -16.09
N THR A 102 -7.10 3.36 -14.90
CA THR A 102 -7.99 4.08 -13.98
C THR A 102 -8.35 5.45 -14.53
N ASN A 103 -7.41 6.12 -15.18
CA ASN A 103 -7.61 7.43 -15.80
C ASN A 103 -8.57 7.38 -17.01
N GLU A 104 -8.51 6.29 -17.80
CA GLU A 104 -9.47 5.99 -18.86
C GLU A 104 -10.87 5.70 -18.28
N ALA A 105 -10.94 4.95 -17.18
CA ALA A 105 -12.19 4.74 -16.46
C ALA A 105 -12.77 6.07 -15.93
N LEU A 106 -11.94 6.99 -15.41
CA LEU A 106 -12.36 8.33 -15.01
C LEU A 106 -12.86 9.17 -16.20
N HIS A 107 -12.20 9.07 -17.35
CA HIS A 107 -12.67 9.72 -18.58
C HIS A 107 -14.09 9.23 -18.94
N ASN A 108 -14.32 7.92 -18.91
CA ASN A 108 -15.63 7.33 -19.13
C ASN A 108 -16.66 7.80 -18.08
N ALA A 109 -16.31 7.81 -16.79
CA ALA A 109 -17.20 8.24 -15.72
C ALA A 109 -17.62 9.72 -15.86
N THR A 110 -16.70 10.60 -16.25
CA THR A 110 -16.98 12.04 -16.37
C THR A 110 -17.72 12.41 -17.65
N SER A 111 -17.67 11.55 -18.68
CA SER A 111 -18.50 11.69 -19.88
C SER A 111 -20.00 11.43 -19.64
N ARG A 112 -20.34 10.71 -18.56
CA ARG A 112 -21.73 10.32 -18.25
C ARG A 112 -22.49 11.44 -17.55
N ARG A 113 -23.72 11.66 -18.00
CA ARG A 113 -24.63 12.67 -17.47
C ARG A 113 -25.74 12.05 -16.65
N ASP A 114 -26.15 12.74 -15.60
CA ASP A 114 -27.37 12.39 -14.88
C ASP A 114 -28.58 12.43 -15.83
N ARG A 115 -29.45 11.42 -15.71
CA ARG A 115 -30.53 11.18 -16.67
C ARG A 115 -31.55 12.32 -16.65
N LYS A 116 -31.81 12.90 -15.48
CA LYS A 116 -32.83 13.93 -15.24
C LYS A 116 -32.27 15.34 -15.48
N SER A 117 -31.22 15.71 -14.74
CA SER A 117 -30.62 17.06 -14.77
C SER A 117 -29.72 17.32 -15.98
N LYS A 118 -29.29 16.27 -16.69
CA LYS A 118 -28.31 16.33 -17.80
C LYS A 118 -26.95 16.91 -17.41
N ARG A 119 -26.69 17.12 -16.12
CA ARG A 119 -25.41 17.59 -15.61
C ARG A 119 -24.43 16.42 -15.49
N PRO A 120 -23.12 16.65 -15.65
CA PRO A 120 -22.10 15.67 -15.26
C PRO A 120 -22.34 15.24 -13.81
N ARG A 121 -22.27 13.92 -13.54
CA ARG A 121 -22.39 13.40 -12.17
C ARG A 121 -21.15 13.71 -11.33
N LEU A 122 -19.99 13.82 -11.99
CA LEU A 122 -18.67 13.94 -11.38
C LEU A 122 -17.83 14.84 -12.28
N ALA A 123 -17.10 15.79 -11.70
CA ALA A 123 -16.09 16.54 -12.44
C ALA A 123 -14.72 15.85 -12.34
N ARG A 124 -13.93 15.93 -13.42
CA ARG A 124 -12.63 15.25 -13.50
C ARG A 124 -11.63 15.78 -12.47
N ASP A 125 -11.68 17.08 -12.20
CA ASP A 125 -10.83 17.78 -11.24
C ASP A 125 -11.30 17.64 -9.77
N GLU A 126 -12.38 16.89 -9.52
CA GLU A 126 -12.77 16.44 -8.18
C GLU A 126 -12.13 15.10 -7.81
N VAL A 127 -11.38 14.47 -8.72
CA VAL A 127 -10.75 13.16 -8.52
C VAL A 127 -9.24 13.27 -8.68
N VAL A 128 -8.51 12.76 -7.70
CA VAL A 128 -7.08 12.47 -7.82
C VAL A 128 -6.88 10.96 -7.89
N ILE A 129 -6.13 10.50 -8.88
CA ILE A 129 -5.68 9.11 -9.01
C ILE A 129 -4.23 9.07 -8.54
N MET A 130 -3.90 8.11 -7.68
CA MET A 130 -2.54 7.74 -7.32
C MET A 130 -2.35 6.24 -7.52
N ALA A 131 -1.28 5.83 -8.20
CA ALA A 131 -0.87 4.44 -8.36
C ALA A 131 0.49 4.26 -7.69
N PRO A 132 0.52 3.82 -6.42
CA PRO A 132 1.77 3.49 -5.74
C PRO A 132 2.51 2.36 -6.45
N LEU A 133 3.84 2.46 -6.47
CA LEU A 133 4.72 1.47 -7.07
C LEU A 133 5.37 0.62 -5.97
N PHE A 134 4.83 -0.58 -5.75
CA PHE A 134 5.39 -1.56 -4.83
C PHE A 134 6.50 -2.36 -5.54
N MET A 135 7.68 -1.75 -5.61
CA MET A 135 8.88 -2.34 -6.21
C MET A 135 9.37 -3.56 -5.44
N ASN A 136 10.09 -4.44 -6.12
CA ASN A 136 10.77 -5.57 -5.50
C ASN A 136 12.20 -5.79 -6.02
N ASP A 137 12.83 -6.85 -5.52
CA ASP A 137 14.19 -7.28 -5.87
C ASP A 137 14.42 -7.60 -7.37
N GLU A 138 13.35 -7.73 -8.16
CA GLU A 138 13.43 -7.93 -9.61
C GLU A 138 13.44 -6.60 -10.40
N ASP A 139 13.12 -5.46 -9.77
CA ASP A 139 13.03 -4.15 -10.42
C ASP A 139 14.38 -3.42 -10.45
N GLN A 140 15.46 -4.16 -10.69
CA GLN A 140 16.81 -3.60 -10.81
C GLN A 140 16.85 -2.53 -11.92
N GLY A 141 17.37 -1.34 -11.59
CA GLY A 141 17.35 -0.17 -12.47
C GLY A 141 16.12 0.73 -12.34
N GLY A 142 15.14 0.36 -11.50
CA GLY A 142 14.00 1.19 -11.10
C GLY A 142 14.29 2.20 -9.99
N PHE A 143 15.40 2.01 -9.29
CA PHE A 143 15.93 2.87 -8.24
C PHE A 143 17.46 2.89 -8.39
N PRO A 144 18.14 3.99 -8.03
CA PRO A 144 19.58 4.05 -8.15
C PRO A 144 20.22 3.15 -7.11
N VAL A 145 21.30 2.48 -7.48
CA VAL A 145 22.05 1.56 -6.63
C VAL A 145 23.54 1.89 -6.61
N ASP A 146 24.24 1.51 -5.55
CA ASP A 146 25.69 1.58 -5.43
C ASP A 146 26.37 0.42 -6.21
N GLU A 147 27.70 0.34 -6.15
CA GLU A 147 28.47 -0.72 -6.83
C GLU A 147 28.16 -2.13 -6.31
N GLN A 148 27.56 -2.23 -5.12
CA GLN A 148 27.16 -3.47 -4.46
C GLN A 148 25.69 -3.82 -4.73
N GLY A 149 24.94 -2.95 -5.42
CA GLY A 149 23.53 -3.14 -5.74
C GLY A 149 22.57 -2.66 -4.65
N ASN A 150 23.04 -1.95 -3.61
CA ASN A 150 22.18 -1.37 -2.59
C ASN A 150 21.59 -0.05 -3.09
N PRO A 151 20.31 0.26 -2.84
CA PRO A 151 19.76 1.54 -3.25
C PRO A 151 20.52 2.71 -2.63
N THR A 152 20.89 3.68 -3.45
CA THR A 152 21.44 4.98 -2.99
C THR A 152 20.35 5.99 -2.68
N THR A 153 19.09 5.58 -2.81
CA THR A 153 17.92 6.33 -2.36
C THR A 153 17.22 5.56 -1.26
N SER A 154 16.34 6.24 -0.54
CA SER A 154 15.46 5.60 0.43
C SER A 154 14.21 4.97 -0.19
N ALA A 155 14.27 4.63 -1.48
CA ALA A 155 13.19 3.96 -2.19
C ALA A 155 12.87 2.62 -1.53
N LEU A 156 11.59 2.39 -1.28
CA LEU A 156 11.10 1.17 -0.65
C LEU A 156 11.06 0.01 -1.64
N VAL A 157 11.71 -1.10 -1.28
CA VAL A 157 11.75 -2.32 -2.10
C VAL A 157 11.38 -3.53 -1.25
N TRP A 158 10.41 -4.33 -1.70
CA TRP A 158 9.93 -5.51 -1.00
C TRP A 158 10.52 -6.82 -1.54
N PRO A 159 10.51 -7.91 -0.75
CA PRO A 159 10.95 -9.20 -1.25
C PRO A 159 9.88 -9.82 -2.17
N LYS A 160 10.23 -10.01 -3.46
CA LYS A 160 9.39 -10.60 -4.50
C LYS A 160 7.98 -10.00 -4.50
N ASN A 161 6.95 -10.85 -4.45
CA ASN A 161 5.55 -10.43 -4.46
C ASN A 161 4.96 -10.28 -3.04
N LYS A 162 5.82 -10.23 -2.01
CA LYS A 162 5.36 -10.18 -0.62
C LYS A 162 4.88 -8.78 -0.18
N TRP A 163 5.03 -7.76 -1.02
CA TRP A 163 4.30 -6.51 -0.84
C TRP A 163 2.78 -6.73 -0.85
N ALA A 164 2.29 -7.75 -1.58
CA ALA A 164 0.85 -8.03 -1.64
C ALA A 164 0.31 -8.73 -0.38
N GLU A 165 1.16 -9.04 0.61
CA GLU A 165 0.80 -9.72 1.86
C GLU A 165 1.22 -8.95 3.12
N GLY A 166 1.58 -7.67 2.99
CA GLY A 166 1.94 -6.83 4.14
C GLY A 166 3.36 -7.06 4.67
N ALA A 167 4.25 -7.68 3.89
CA ALA A 167 5.63 -7.89 4.31
C ALA A 167 6.42 -6.59 4.41
N ASP A 168 7.50 -6.64 5.19
CA ASP A 168 8.47 -5.56 5.33
C ASP A 168 9.40 -5.46 4.12
N THR A 169 9.89 -4.25 3.88
CA THR A 169 10.92 -4.02 2.86
C THR A 169 12.22 -4.74 3.18
N ILE A 170 12.95 -5.07 2.12
CA ILE A 170 14.35 -5.49 2.18
C ILE A 170 15.31 -4.32 1.94
N LEU A 171 14.83 -3.22 1.35
CA LEU A 171 15.63 -2.02 1.12
C LEU A 171 14.89 -0.72 1.48
N PRO A 172 15.60 0.34 1.88
CA PRO A 172 17.06 0.36 2.14
C PRO A 172 17.42 -0.57 3.31
N ALA A 173 18.57 -1.26 3.22
CA ALA A 173 18.99 -2.23 4.24
C ALA A 173 19.56 -1.55 5.49
N THR A 174 20.20 -0.39 5.29
CA THR A 174 20.74 0.46 6.34
C THR A 174 20.26 1.90 6.16
N ILE A 175 20.23 2.65 7.26
CA ILE A 175 19.90 4.07 7.34
C ILE A 175 20.86 4.74 8.33
N TYR A 176 20.87 6.07 8.35
CA TYR A 176 21.60 6.85 9.35
C TYR A 176 20.66 7.31 10.47
N ASP A 177 21.10 7.19 11.71
CA ASP A 177 20.38 7.72 12.87
C ASP A 177 20.61 9.24 13.08
N GLU A 178 20.06 9.79 14.15
CA GLU A 178 20.21 11.23 14.48
C GLU A 178 21.66 11.66 14.72
N ASP A 179 22.53 10.73 15.14
CA ASP A 179 23.96 10.97 15.40
C ASP A 179 24.83 10.75 14.14
N GLY A 180 24.22 10.26 13.05
CA GLY A 180 24.88 9.98 11.78
C GLY A 180 25.54 8.61 11.71
N ASP A 181 25.24 7.72 12.66
CA ASP A 181 25.74 6.34 12.67
C ASP A 181 24.87 5.46 11.75
N GLU A 182 25.53 4.56 11.02
CA GLU A 182 24.84 3.61 10.15
C GLU A 182 24.22 2.47 10.98
N VAL A 183 22.91 2.28 10.83
CA VAL A 183 22.16 1.22 11.51
C VAL A 183 21.30 0.42 10.53
N SER A 184 20.87 -0.77 10.93
CA SER A 184 19.91 -1.55 10.14
C SER A 184 18.55 -0.84 10.05
N ALA A 185 18.01 -0.77 8.84
CA ALA A 185 16.67 -0.22 8.65
C ALA A 185 15.62 -1.14 9.32
N PRO A 186 14.56 -0.57 9.93
CA PRO A 186 13.53 -1.35 10.63
C PRO A 186 12.64 -2.19 9.69
N GLY A 187 12.75 -2.00 8.37
CA GLY A 187 11.84 -2.54 7.37
C GLY A 187 10.47 -1.84 7.42
N ILE A 188 9.93 -1.46 6.27
CA ILE A 188 8.61 -0.81 6.18
C ILE A 188 7.61 -1.81 5.60
N SER A 189 6.52 -2.04 6.32
CA SER A 189 5.46 -2.90 5.80
C SER A 189 4.81 -2.20 4.61
N SER A 190 4.52 -2.97 3.57
CA SER A 190 3.68 -2.52 2.46
C SER A 190 2.29 -2.03 2.91
N PHE A 191 1.80 -2.49 4.06
CA PHE A 191 0.56 -1.99 4.67
C PHE A 191 0.78 -0.70 5.46
N GLU A 192 1.96 -0.46 6.05
CA GLU A 192 2.31 0.86 6.61
C GLU A 192 2.46 1.91 5.50
N ALA A 193 2.99 1.52 4.34
CA ALA A 193 3.04 2.39 3.18
C ALA A 193 1.63 2.81 2.70
N LEU A 194 0.66 1.88 2.68
CA LEU A 194 -0.74 2.20 2.41
C LEU A 194 -1.37 3.07 3.51
N ASP A 195 -1.04 2.81 4.78
CA ASP A 195 -1.50 3.61 5.91
C ASP A 195 -1.09 5.09 5.73
N GLU A 196 0.14 5.37 5.29
CA GLU A 196 0.59 6.74 5.02
C GLU A 196 -0.10 7.37 3.81
N VAL A 197 -0.31 6.63 2.72
CA VAL A 197 -1.07 7.14 1.57
C VAL A 197 -2.48 7.54 1.98
N ILE A 198 -3.14 6.74 2.82
CA ILE A 198 -4.48 7.03 3.33
C ILE A 198 -4.45 8.26 4.24
N ARG A 199 -3.49 8.33 5.17
CA ARG A 199 -3.29 9.47 6.08
C ARG A 199 -3.10 10.78 5.32
N TYR A 200 -2.29 10.74 4.26
CA TYR A 200 -2.04 11.90 3.39
C TYR A 200 -3.34 12.41 2.77
N PHE A 201 -4.12 11.54 2.12
CA PHE A 201 -5.38 11.96 1.51
C PHE A 201 -6.43 12.37 2.55
N SER A 202 -6.55 11.66 3.68
CA SER A 202 -7.53 12.00 4.72
C SER A 202 -7.21 13.29 5.48
N ASN A 203 -6.06 13.92 5.24
CA ASN A 203 -5.71 15.19 5.87
C ASN A 203 -6.59 16.33 5.31
N GLN A 204 -7.67 16.67 6.02
CA GLN A 204 -8.59 17.74 5.63
C GLN A 204 -7.95 19.14 5.56
N SER A 205 -6.78 19.35 6.17
CA SER A 205 -6.05 20.62 6.01
C SER A 205 -5.44 20.76 4.61
N VAL A 206 -5.10 19.63 3.97
CA VAL A 206 -4.61 19.55 2.59
C VAL A 206 -5.77 19.37 1.62
N PHE A 207 -6.69 18.45 1.93
CA PHE A 207 -7.83 18.09 1.10
C PHE A 207 -9.17 18.42 1.80
N PRO A 208 -9.56 19.71 1.91
CA PRO A 208 -10.71 20.15 2.72
C PRO A 208 -12.08 19.68 2.22
N ARG A 209 -12.16 19.08 1.03
CA ARG A 209 -13.40 18.56 0.44
C ARG A 209 -13.37 17.06 0.20
N LEU A 210 -12.27 16.37 0.56
CA LEU A 210 -12.19 14.93 0.39
C LEU A 210 -13.23 14.26 1.28
N ASN A 211 -14.04 13.39 0.68
CA ASN A 211 -15.10 12.67 1.38
C ASN A 211 -15.07 11.17 1.08
N THR A 212 -14.18 10.70 0.22
CA THR A 212 -14.08 9.29 -0.14
C THR A 212 -12.66 8.94 -0.57
N ILE A 213 -12.10 7.88 0.02
CA ILE A 213 -10.88 7.23 -0.47
C ILE A 213 -11.28 5.86 -1.04
N ILE A 214 -10.85 5.58 -2.27
CA ILE A 214 -11.02 4.28 -2.90
C ILE A 214 -9.66 3.60 -2.97
N ILE A 215 -9.57 2.36 -2.49
CA ILE A 215 -8.40 1.50 -2.69
C ILE A 215 -8.83 0.38 -3.63
N ALA A 216 -8.32 0.42 -4.85
CA ALA A 216 -8.71 -0.49 -5.91
C ALA A 216 -7.51 -1.28 -6.42
N GLY A 217 -7.70 -2.56 -6.70
CA GLY A 217 -6.66 -3.39 -7.27
C GLY A 217 -7.24 -4.43 -8.20
N HIS A 218 -6.42 -4.87 -9.16
CA HIS A 218 -6.72 -6.03 -10.01
C HIS A 218 -5.62 -7.09 -9.84
N SER A 219 -5.98 -8.38 -10.00
CA SER A 219 -5.02 -9.49 -9.91
C SER A 219 -4.28 -9.52 -8.57
N LEU A 220 -2.94 -9.48 -8.56
CA LEU A 220 -2.14 -9.43 -7.33
C LEU A 220 -2.44 -8.19 -6.49
N GLY A 221 -2.68 -7.03 -7.11
CA GLY A 221 -3.11 -5.81 -6.41
C GLY A 221 -4.46 -6.00 -5.72
N ALA A 222 -5.39 -6.74 -6.32
CA ALA A 222 -6.66 -7.09 -5.67
C ALA A 222 -6.46 -8.00 -4.44
N GLN A 223 -5.47 -8.90 -4.47
CA GLN A 223 -5.13 -9.68 -3.29
C GLN A 223 -4.63 -8.78 -2.17
N MET A 224 -3.80 -7.78 -2.49
CA MET A 224 -3.33 -6.79 -1.54
C MET A 224 -4.50 -5.99 -0.95
N VAL A 225 -5.39 -5.46 -1.80
CA VAL A 225 -6.59 -4.73 -1.36
C VAL A 225 -7.43 -5.57 -0.40
N GLN A 226 -7.70 -6.84 -0.73
CA GLN A 226 -8.52 -7.71 0.11
C GLN A 226 -7.87 -8.00 1.46
N ARG A 227 -6.56 -8.28 1.47
CA ARG A 227 -5.79 -8.54 2.69
C ARG A 227 -5.67 -7.30 3.57
N TYR A 228 -5.39 -6.15 2.96
CA TYR A 228 -5.33 -4.88 3.67
C TYR A 228 -6.70 -4.46 4.21
N ALA A 229 -7.78 -4.67 3.46
CA ALA A 229 -9.13 -4.52 3.97
C ALA A 229 -9.41 -5.43 5.18
N LEU A 230 -8.82 -6.62 5.25
CA LEU A 230 -9.01 -7.57 6.36
C LEU A 230 -8.26 -7.16 7.64
N ILE A 231 -6.99 -6.74 7.53
CA ILE A 231 -6.14 -6.52 8.73
C ILE A 231 -5.61 -5.09 8.91
N GLY A 232 -5.66 -4.25 7.87
CA GLY A 232 -5.09 -2.91 7.84
C GLY A 232 -5.62 -1.98 8.94
N SER A 233 -4.81 -1.00 9.36
CA SER A 233 -5.23 0.04 10.31
C SER A 233 -6.16 1.07 9.66
N VAL A 234 -5.92 1.42 8.39
CA VAL A 234 -6.75 2.32 7.59
C VAL A 234 -6.99 3.68 8.29
N PRO A 235 -5.92 4.46 8.56
CA PRO A 235 -5.94 5.66 9.41
C PRO A 235 -6.54 6.86 8.66
N SER A 236 -7.84 6.81 8.43
CA SER A 236 -8.59 7.72 7.55
C SER A 236 -9.38 8.82 8.27
N GLY A 237 -9.33 8.84 9.60
CA GLY A 237 -10.12 9.76 10.44
C GLY A 237 -11.61 9.68 10.10
N GLU A 238 -12.21 10.82 9.78
CA GLU A 238 -13.62 10.90 9.39
C GLU A 238 -13.89 10.57 7.92
N THR A 239 -12.88 10.19 7.12
CA THR A 239 -13.05 9.94 5.68
C THR A 239 -13.41 8.47 5.40
N PRO A 240 -14.57 8.16 4.81
CA PRO A 240 -14.90 6.80 4.36
C PRO A 240 -13.85 6.21 3.40
N VAL A 241 -13.54 4.93 3.59
CA VAL A 241 -12.64 4.15 2.74
C VAL A 241 -13.36 2.94 2.16
N HIS A 242 -13.29 2.80 0.83
CA HIS A 242 -13.92 1.70 0.11
C HIS A 242 -12.86 0.85 -0.60
N PHE A 243 -13.03 -0.47 -0.54
CA PHE A 243 -12.09 -1.42 -1.11
C PHE A 243 -12.69 -2.07 -2.36
N VAL A 244 -11.98 -2.01 -3.50
CA VAL A 244 -12.42 -2.60 -4.77
C VAL A 244 -11.45 -3.72 -5.16
N VAL A 245 -11.96 -4.95 -5.09
CA VAL A 245 -11.19 -6.20 -5.27
C VAL A 245 -11.58 -6.83 -6.61
N ALA A 246 -10.76 -6.64 -7.65
CA ALA A 246 -11.04 -7.15 -8.99
C ALA A 246 -10.17 -8.38 -9.36
N ASN A 247 -10.80 -9.51 -9.68
CA ASN A 247 -10.11 -10.73 -10.16
C ASN A 247 -8.85 -11.16 -9.34
N PRO A 248 -8.92 -11.23 -8.01
CA PRO A 248 -7.77 -11.65 -7.21
C PRO A 248 -7.36 -13.10 -7.48
N GLY A 249 -6.05 -13.32 -7.45
CA GLY A 249 -5.45 -14.66 -7.62
C GLY A 249 -5.68 -15.59 -6.43
N SER A 250 -5.87 -15.06 -5.23
CA SER A 250 -6.19 -15.81 -4.01
C SER A 250 -6.73 -14.84 -2.96
N PHE A 251 -7.30 -15.39 -1.88
CA PHE A 251 -7.90 -14.63 -0.80
C PHE A 251 -7.32 -15.07 0.56
N ALA A 252 -7.34 -14.17 1.53
CA ALA A 252 -7.27 -14.54 2.94
C ALA A 252 -8.69 -14.90 3.41
N TYR A 253 -8.90 -16.18 3.73
CA TYR A 253 -10.17 -16.68 4.24
C TYR A 253 -10.35 -16.35 5.73
N LEU A 254 -11.60 -16.11 6.13
CA LEU A 254 -11.96 -15.74 7.51
C LEU A 254 -12.19 -16.96 8.42
N SER A 255 -12.05 -18.17 7.87
CA SER A 255 -12.08 -19.42 8.61
C SER A 255 -11.28 -20.51 7.87
N ASP A 256 -11.21 -21.68 8.46
CA ASP A 256 -10.54 -22.87 7.93
C ASP A 256 -11.31 -23.51 6.77
N TRP A 257 -12.52 -23.01 6.44
CA TRP A 257 -13.31 -23.59 5.35
C TRP A 257 -12.59 -23.44 4.00
N ARG A 258 -12.46 -24.54 3.26
CA ARG A 258 -11.98 -24.54 1.87
C ARG A 258 -12.91 -25.37 0.98
N PRO A 259 -13.20 -24.89 -0.25
CA PRO A 259 -14.06 -25.60 -1.20
C PRO A 259 -13.40 -26.84 -1.82
N ARG A 260 -12.08 -26.98 -1.73
CA ARG A 260 -11.30 -28.09 -2.31
C ARG A 260 -10.30 -28.65 -1.32
N ASN A 261 -9.81 -29.86 -1.62
CA ASN A 261 -8.83 -30.58 -0.82
C ASN A 261 -7.53 -29.77 -0.64
N TYR A 262 -7.04 -29.72 0.59
CA TYR A 262 -5.81 -29.06 1.03
C TYR A 262 -4.82 -30.03 1.72
N ALA A 263 -4.99 -31.35 1.53
CA ALA A 263 -4.10 -32.38 2.10
C ALA A 263 -2.63 -32.27 1.66
N GLY A 264 -2.33 -31.52 0.59
CA GLY A 264 -0.96 -31.22 0.17
C GLY A 264 -0.31 -30.05 0.92
N CYS A 265 -1.07 -29.34 1.75
CA CYS A 265 -0.66 -28.17 2.52
C CYS A 265 -1.44 -28.08 3.85
N PRO A 266 -1.54 -29.16 4.65
CA PRO A 266 -2.40 -29.20 5.84
C PRO A 266 -1.97 -28.18 6.91
N GLU A 267 -0.69 -27.82 6.97
CA GLU A 267 -0.15 -26.87 7.95
C GLU A 267 -0.19 -25.41 7.48
N THR A 268 -0.32 -25.16 6.16
CA THR A 268 -0.13 -23.83 5.57
C THR A 268 -1.37 -23.27 4.89
N PHE A 269 -2.38 -24.10 4.58
CA PHE A 269 -3.59 -23.64 3.87
C PHE A 269 -4.34 -22.51 4.58
N ASN A 270 -4.22 -22.44 5.91
CA ASN A 270 -4.83 -21.42 6.75
C ASN A 270 -3.82 -20.42 7.35
N ALA A 271 -2.52 -20.59 7.10
CA ALA A 271 -1.53 -19.60 7.49
C ALA A 271 -1.73 -18.30 6.69
N TRP A 272 -1.31 -17.18 7.25
CA TRP A 272 -1.19 -15.94 6.50
C TRP A 272 -0.27 -16.21 5.29
N LYS A 273 -0.69 -15.92 4.06
CA LYS A 273 -1.72 -14.97 3.60
C LYS A 273 -3.03 -15.57 3.06
N PHE A 274 -3.26 -16.86 3.30
CA PHE A 274 -4.40 -17.60 2.76
C PHE A 274 -5.53 -17.78 3.79
N GLY A 275 -5.24 -17.56 5.06
CA GLY A 275 -6.20 -17.53 6.15
C GLY A 275 -5.68 -16.75 7.36
N LEU A 276 -6.27 -17.00 8.52
CA LEU A 276 -5.97 -16.32 9.79
C LEU A 276 -5.44 -17.29 10.87
N GLY A 277 -5.08 -18.52 10.52
CA GLY A 277 -4.64 -19.54 11.46
C GLY A 277 -3.26 -19.29 12.08
N SER A 278 -2.41 -18.54 11.38
CA SER A 278 -1.15 -18.03 11.92
C SER A 278 -0.77 -16.74 11.21
N TYR A 279 -0.26 -15.77 11.95
CA TYR A 279 0.17 -14.49 11.42
C TYR A 279 1.62 -14.23 11.83
N GLY A 280 2.47 -13.93 10.86
CA GLY A 280 3.92 -13.80 11.07
C GLY A 280 4.52 -12.51 10.52
N GLN A 281 3.71 -11.55 10.08
CA GLN A 281 4.21 -10.25 9.65
C GLN A 281 4.35 -9.33 10.87
N ARG A 282 5.33 -8.42 10.85
CA ARG A 282 5.50 -7.42 11.92
C ARG A 282 4.30 -6.48 12.02
N TYR A 283 3.74 -6.10 10.87
CA TYR A 283 2.62 -5.17 10.79
C TYR A 283 1.45 -5.58 11.68
N LEU A 284 1.16 -4.77 12.71
CA LEU A 284 0.09 -5.01 13.67
C LEU A 284 0.11 -6.42 14.30
N SER A 285 1.27 -7.06 14.43
CA SER A 285 1.39 -8.46 14.89
C SER A 285 0.65 -8.71 16.21
N ASP A 286 0.87 -7.85 17.20
CA ASP A 286 0.27 -7.99 18.52
C ASP A 286 -1.24 -7.75 18.49
N PHE A 287 -1.68 -6.68 17.83
CA PHE A 287 -3.10 -6.38 17.65
C PHE A 287 -3.82 -7.55 16.94
N ILE A 288 -3.25 -8.07 15.85
CA ILE A 288 -3.86 -9.15 15.08
C ILE A 288 -3.93 -10.41 15.93
N SER A 289 -2.85 -10.78 16.60
CA SER A 289 -2.82 -11.95 17.50
C SER A 289 -3.87 -11.83 18.60
N GLN A 290 -3.99 -10.67 19.25
CA GLN A 290 -5.00 -10.42 20.28
C GLN A 290 -6.43 -10.41 19.73
N SER A 291 -6.63 -9.86 18.53
CA SER A 291 -7.95 -9.80 17.86
C SER A 291 -8.47 -11.16 17.39
N LEU A 292 -7.58 -12.13 17.17
CA LEU A 292 -7.93 -13.49 16.76
C LEU A 292 -8.22 -14.40 17.96
N ASP A 293 -7.75 -14.03 19.14
CA ASP A 293 -8.07 -14.72 20.38
C ASP A 293 -9.36 -14.17 20.99
N THR A 294 -10.42 -14.98 20.91
CA THR A 294 -11.77 -14.65 21.38
C THR A 294 -11.86 -14.44 22.91
N SER A 295 -10.81 -14.74 23.67
CA SER A 295 -10.76 -14.46 25.11
C SER A 295 -10.40 -13.01 25.44
N ASN A 296 -9.87 -12.25 24.48
CA ASN A 296 -9.55 -10.84 24.64
C ASN A 296 -10.76 -9.95 24.30
N ASP A 297 -10.88 -8.79 24.97
CA ASP A 297 -11.85 -7.75 24.62
C ASP A 297 -11.33 -6.82 23.50
N ILE A 298 -10.72 -7.42 22.48
CA ILE A 298 -10.23 -6.72 21.29
C ILE A 298 -11.15 -7.08 20.12
N GLU A 299 -11.58 -6.07 19.39
CA GLU A 299 -12.44 -6.30 18.23
C GLU A 299 -11.73 -7.21 17.20
N SER A 300 -12.39 -8.31 16.85
CA SER A 300 -11.87 -9.24 15.84
C SER A 300 -11.66 -8.57 14.49
N VAL A 301 -10.52 -8.85 13.84
CA VAL A 301 -10.27 -8.47 12.44
C VAL A 301 -11.35 -9.01 11.50
N VAL A 302 -12.00 -10.12 11.83
CA VAL A 302 -13.14 -10.65 11.08
C VAL A 302 -14.34 -9.71 11.19
N ALA A 303 -14.68 -9.24 12.40
CA ALA A 303 -15.77 -8.31 12.61
C ALA A 303 -15.51 -6.95 11.92
N ARG A 304 -14.27 -6.43 12.03
CA ARG A 304 -13.83 -5.20 11.33
C ARG A 304 -14.02 -5.34 9.83
N TYR A 305 -13.52 -6.42 9.22
CA TYR A 305 -13.66 -6.67 7.79
C TYR A 305 -15.11 -6.75 7.33
N ARG A 306 -15.97 -7.40 8.11
CA ARG A 306 -17.40 -7.53 7.79
C ARG A 306 -18.14 -6.20 7.81
N ARG A 307 -17.67 -5.21 8.59
CA ARG A 307 -18.23 -3.86 8.59
C ARG A 307 -17.67 -2.98 7.46
N ARG A 308 -16.40 -3.15 7.08
CA ARG A 308 -15.77 -2.38 5.99
C ARG A 308 -16.50 -2.52 4.65
N VAL A 309 -16.51 -1.47 3.85
CA VAL A 309 -17.17 -1.46 2.54
C VAL A 309 -16.27 -2.11 1.48
N VAL A 310 -16.53 -3.37 1.13
CA VAL A 310 -15.73 -4.15 0.18
C VAL A 310 -16.56 -4.55 -1.04
N SER A 311 -16.09 -4.16 -2.23
CA SER A 311 -16.73 -4.47 -3.51
C SER A 311 -15.89 -5.46 -4.31
N TYR A 312 -16.42 -6.66 -4.54
CA TYR A 312 -15.77 -7.69 -5.35
C TYR A 312 -16.24 -7.61 -6.80
N LEU A 313 -15.30 -7.53 -7.73
CA LEU A 313 -15.58 -7.55 -9.16
C LEU A 313 -14.96 -8.81 -9.76
N PHE A 314 -15.75 -9.62 -10.45
CA PHE A 314 -15.28 -10.86 -11.09
C PHE A 314 -15.61 -10.90 -12.59
N GLY A 315 -14.59 -10.96 -13.42
CA GLY A 315 -14.73 -11.20 -14.87
C GLY A 315 -15.25 -12.61 -15.13
N LEU A 316 -16.37 -12.73 -15.85
CA LEU A 316 -16.97 -14.03 -16.17
C LEU A 316 -16.16 -14.86 -17.16
N ALA A 317 -15.18 -14.25 -17.83
CA ALA A 317 -14.23 -14.94 -18.71
C ALA A 317 -12.84 -15.10 -18.08
N ASP A 318 -12.68 -14.81 -16.78
CA ASP A 318 -11.39 -14.95 -16.09
C ASP A 318 -11.18 -16.38 -15.56
N ASP A 319 -10.94 -17.31 -16.48
CA ASP A 319 -10.68 -18.72 -16.22
C ASP A 319 -9.18 -19.06 -16.10
N GLY A 320 -8.32 -18.04 -16.03
CA GLY A 320 -6.88 -18.19 -15.83
C GLY A 320 -6.53 -18.86 -14.50
N LEU A 321 -5.50 -19.72 -14.52
CA LEU A 321 -5.12 -20.54 -13.36
C LEU A 321 -4.65 -19.72 -12.15
N GLY A 322 -4.02 -18.56 -12.39
CA GLY A 322 -3.42 -17.73 -11.34
C GLY A 322 -2.36 -18.47 -10.54
N ASP A 323 -2.35 -18.23 -9.21
CA ASP A 323 -1.48 -18.94 -8.26
C ASP A 323 -1.77 -20.46 -8.25
N THR A 324 -0.81 -21.28 -8.65
CA THR A 324 -0.97 -22.74 -8.70
C THR A 324 -0.49 -23.47 -7.44
N GLY A 325 -0.13 -22.74 -6.37
CA GLY A 325 0.20 -23.29 -5.06
C GLY A 325 -0.95 -24.08 -4.45
N CYS A 326 -0.64 -24.97 -3.50
CA CYS A 326 -1.63 -25.85 -2.88
C CYS A 326 -2.73 -25.03 -2.17
N GLU A 327 -2.31 -24.01 -1.43
CA GLU A 327 -3.15 -23.14 -0.62
C GLU A 327 -4.13 -22.36 -1.50
N ALA A 328 -3.66 -21.81 -2.63
CA ALA A 328 -4.52 -21.15 -3.61
C ALA A 328 -5.46 -22.14 -4.33
N ARG A 329 -4.96 -23.33 -4.69
CA ARG A 329 -5.78 -24.40 -5.32
C ARG A 329 -6.84 -24.98 -4.39
N ALA A 330 -6.67 -24.88 -3.07
CA ALA A 330 -7.70 -25.21 -2.09
C ALA A 330 -8.91 -24.27 -2.22
N GLN A 331 -8.72 -23.05 -2.74
CA GLN A 331 -9.75 -22.02 -2.92
C GLN A 331 -10.49 -22.14 -4.26
N GLY A 332 -9.88 -22.75 -5.28
CA GLY A 332 -10.43 -22.86 -6.63
C GLY A 332 -9.34 -23.11 -7.68
N LEU A 333 -9.74 -23.52 -8.88
CA LEU A 333 -8.79 -23.88 -9.95
C LEU A 333 -8.38 -22.70 -10.85
N ASN A 334 -9.14 -21.61 -10.80
CA ASN A 334 -8.92 -20.40 -11.58
C ASN A 334 -9.47 -19.17 -10.85
N HIS A 335 -9.16 -17.97 -11.34
CA HIS A 335 -9.58 -16.71 -10.72
C HIS A 335 -11.08 -16.63 -10.45
N LEU A 336 -11.93 -16.88 -11.46
CA LEU A 336 -13.38 -16.82 -11.30
C LEU A 336 -13.91 -17.81 -10.26
N SER A 337 -13.42 -19.06 -10.27
CA SER A 337 -13.87 -20.06 -9.28
C SER A 337 -13.41 -19.71 -7.87
N ARG A 338 -12.20 -19.16 -7.69
CA ARG A 338 -11.73 -18.66 -6.38
C ARG A 338 -12.62 -17.52 -5.88
N GLY A 339 -12.93 -16.55 -6.72
CA GLY A 339 -13.86 -15.46 -6.37
C GLY A 339 -15.24 -15.95 -5.94
N ARG A 340 -15.85 -16.84 -6.74
CA ARG A 340 -17.16 -17.44 -6.41
C ARG A 340 -17.12 -18.24 -5.11
N ASN A 341 -16.04 -18.97 -4.86
CA ASN A 341 -15.89 -19.74 -3.64
C ASN A 341 -15.63 -18.86 -2.42
N PHE A 342 -14.94 -17.73 -2.56
CA PHE A 342 -14.79 -16.77 -1.48
C PHE A 342 -16.13 -16.10 -1.13
N VAL A 343 -16.96 -15.77 -2.13
CA VAL A 343 -18.34 -15.32 -1.86
C VAL A 343 -19.16 -16.39 -1.15
N LYS A 344 -19.02 -17.66 -1.55
CA LYS A 344 -19.66 -18.78 -0.85
C LYS A 344 -19.16 -18.93 0.60
N HIS A 345 -17.86 -18.73 0.83
CA HIS A 345 -17.26 -18.69 2.17
C HIS A 345 -17.93 -17.62 3.04
N LEU A 346 -17.96 -16.37 2.57
CA LEU A 346 -18.60 -15.27 3.30
C LEU A 346 -20.08 -15.52 3.54
N SER A 347 -20.81 -16.03 2.54
CA SER A 347 -22.24 -16.33 2.64
C SER A 347 -22.56 -17.47 3.60
N GLY A 348 -21.59 -18.36 3.86
CA GLY A 348 -21.74 -19.52 4.73
C GLY A 348 -21.29 -19.31 6.17
N MET A 349 -20.82 -18.11 6.52
CA MET A 349 -20.55 -17.73 7.92
C MET A 349 -21.86 -17.50 8.68
N ASP A 350 -21.82 -17.54 10.01
CA ASP A 350 -23.03 -17.45 10.86
C ASP A 350 -23.87 -16.19 10.58
N ASP A 351 -23.21 -15.05 10.35
CA ASP A 351 -23.84 -13.77 10.02
C ASP A 351 -24.11 -13.57 8.51
N GLY A 352 -23.93 -14.62 7.69
CA GLY A 352 -24.11 -14.59 6.25
C GLY A 352 -23.15 -13.64 5.51
N PHE A 353 -23.51 -13.31 4.26
CA PHE A 353 -22.73 -12.35 3.45
C PHE A 353 -22.86 -10.94 4.05
N PRO A 354 -21.75 -10.20 4.28
CA PRO A 354 -21.83 -8.89 4.94
C PRO A 354 -22.63 -7.85 4.14
N ASP A 355 -23.50 -7.09 4.81
CA ASP A 355 -24.39 -6.10 4.18
C ASP A 355 -23.64 -4.94 3.51
N THR A 356 -22.45 -4.59 4.01
CA THR A 356 -21.59 -3.55 3.44
C THR A 356 -20.69 -4.08 2.33
N HIS A 357 -20.71 -5.39 2.07
CA HIS A 357 -19.99 -6.00 0.96
C HIS A 357 -20.89 -6.08 -0.27
N SER A 358 -20.29 -6.24 -1.44
CA SER A 358 -21.05 -6.42 -2.68
C SER A 358 -20.27 -7.19 -3.72
N VAL A 359 -20.98 -7.85 -4.64
CA VAL A 359 -20.37 -8.69 -5.68
C VAL A 359 -20.99 -8.35 -7.03
N GLU A 360 -20.13 -8.13 -8.03
CA GLU A 360 -20.55 -7.91 -9.42
C GLU A 360 -19.80 -8.85 -10.36
N TYR A 361 -20.56 -9.52 -11.23
CA TYR A 361 -20.02 -10.42 -12.24
C TYR A 361 -20.04 -9.73 -13.62
N ILE A 362 -18.85 -9.49 -14.17
CA ILE A 362 -18.68 -8.67 -15.37
C ILE A 362 -18.60 -9.58 -16.60
N ARG A 363 -19.63 -9.50 -17.44
CA ARG A 363 -19.74 -10.32 -18.66
C ARG A 363 -18.69 -9.93 -19.69
N GLY A 364 -18.04 -10.94 -20.26
CA GLY A 364 -17.11 -10.77 -21.39
C GLY A 364 -15.73 -10.21 -21.01
N VAL A 365 -15.47 -9.96 -19.73
CA VAL A 365 -14.17 -9.52 -19.24
C VAL A 365 -13.43 -10.71 -18.63
N ALA A 366 -12.17 -10.88 -19.04
CA ALA A 366 -11.26 -11.91 -18.55
C ALA A 366 -10.33 -11.31 -17.47
N HIS A 367 -9.05 -11.71 -17.46
CA HIS A 367 -8.03 -11.17 -16.57
C HIS A 367 -7.51 -9.79 -17.02
N ASP A 368 -8.41 -8.83 -17.18
CA ASP A 368 -8.15 -7.52 -17.81
C ASP A 368 -8.58 -6.37 -16.89
N ALA A 369 -7.60 -5.63 -16.34
CA ALA A 369 -7.87 -4.52 -15.42
C ALA A 369 -8.66 -3.39 -16.08
N LEU A 370 -8.38 -3.04 -17.34
CA LEU A 370 -9.09 -1.98 -18.06
C LEU A 370 -10.57 -2.34 -18.23
N GLY A 371 -10.86 -3.56 -18.68
CA GLY A 371 -12.23 -4.08 -18.82
C GLY A 371 -12.97 -4.09 -17.48
N MET A 372 -12.29 -4.43 -16.38
CA MET A 372 -12.89 -4.40 -15.04
C MET A 372 -13.21 -2.98 -14.58
N PHE A 373 -12.28 -2.03 -14.72
CA PHE A 373 -12.43 -0.66 -14.22
C PHE A 373 -13.37 0.19 -15.08
N THR A 374 -13.40 -0.04 -16.40
CA THR A 374 -14.33 0.66 -17.32
C THR A 374 -15.73 0.04 -17.39
N SER A 375 -15.93 -1.14 -16.78
CA SER A 375 -17.25 -1.77 -16.66
C SER A 375 -18.24 -0.89 -15.88
N ARG A 376 -19.54 -1.13 -16.04
CA ARG A 376 -20.56 -0.41 -15.26
C ARG A 376 -20.31 -0.51 -13.74
N ALA A 377 -19.95 -1.70 -13.27
CA ALA A 377 -19.65 -1.93 -11.86
C ALA A 377 -18.37 -1.21 -11.45
N GLY A 378 -17.30 -1.30 -12.25
CA GLY A 378 -16.03 -0.60 -12.00
C GLY A 378 -16.24 0.90 -11.86
N LEU A 379 -16.93 1.53 -12.80
CA LEU A 379 -17.21 2.97 -12.73
C LEU A 379 -18.04 3.35 -11.50
N GLU A 380 -19.02 2.52 -11.12
CA GLU A 380 -19.81 2.76 -9.92
C GLU A 380 -18.93 2.73 -8.67
N ARG A 381 -18.07 1.71 -8.52
CA ARG A 381 -17.24 1.53 -7.32
C ARG A 381 -16.03 2.46 -7.25
N LEU A 382 -15.50 2.89 -8.40
CA LEU A 382 -14.35 3.79 -8.44
C LEU A 382 -14.75 5.27 -8.34
N PHE A 383 -15.93 5.65 -8.83
CA PHE A 383 -16.23 7.07 -9.07
C PHE A 383 -17.61 7.56 -8.61
N TYR A 384 -18.59 6.67 -8.40
CA TYR A 384 -19.94 7.08 -8.02
C TYR A 384 -20.39 6.61 -6.63
N ILE A 385 -19.68 5.67 -6.02
CA ILE A 385 -19.90 5.31 -4.63
C ILE A 385 -19.58 6.52 -3.74
N ASN A 386 -20.47 6.79 -2.78
CA ASN A 386 -20.43 7.97 -1.92
C ASN A 386 -20.25 9.30 -2.70
N LEU A 387 -20.91 9.44 -3.87
CA LEU A 387 -20.77 10.63 -4.73
C LEU A 387 -21.09 11.95 -4.01
N ASP A 388 -22.11 11.91 -3.15
CA ASP A 388 -22.59 13.09 -2.42
C ASP A 388 -21.86 13.29 -1.07
N GLY A 389 -20.94 12.39 -0.70
CA GLY A 389 -20.17 12.49 0.55
C GLY A 389 -20.99 12.35 1.82
N THR A 390 -22.10 11.61 1.76
CA THR A 390 -23.05 11.46 2.89
C THR A 390 -22.77 10.21 3.73
N GLU A 391 -21.89 9.32 3.27
CA GLU A 391 -21.49 8.12 3.99
C GLU A 391 -20.58 8.46 5.16
N LEU A 392 -20.74 7.74 6.27
CA LEU A 392 -19.83 7.79 7.42
C LEU A 392 -18.81 6.66 7.33
N PRO A 393 -17.58 6.84 7.86
CA PRO A 393 -16.60 5.76 7.97
C PRO A 393 -17.21 4.54 8.67
N THR A 394 -16.95 3.35 8.12
CA THR A 394 -17.42 2.09 8.70
C THR A 394 -16.24 1.14 8.90
N ALA A 395 -15.90 0.87 10.17
CA ALA A 395 -14.74 0.10 10.63
C ALA A 395 -13.40 0.54 10.01
N VAL A 396 -13.24 1.85 9.83
CA VAL A 396 -12.01 2.55 9.41
C VAL A 396 -11.97 3.91 10.11
N GLY A 397 -10.76 4.49 10.23
CA GLY A 397 -10.61 5.82 10.81
C GLY A 397 -11.21 5.91 12.21
N ASP A 398 -12.07 6.91 12.47
CA ASP A 398 -12.65 7.16 13.79
C ASP A 398 -13.70 6.11 14.21
N ASP A 399 -14.29 5.38 13.25
CA ASP A 399 -15.22 4.28 13.54
C ASP A 399 -14.48 2.96 13.89
N ASP A 400 -13.16 2.88 13.68
CA ASP A 400 -12.34 1.72 14.04
C ASP A 400 -11.92 1.73 15.52
N ARG A 401 -12.92 1.62 16.40
CA ARG A 401 -12.74 1.73 17.86
C ARG A 401 -11.79 0.68 18.45
N GLY A 402 -11.72 -0.51 17.85
CA GLY A 402 -10.85 -1.59 18.32
C GLY A 402 -9.38 -1.25 18.23
N ILE A 403 -8.90 -0.85 17.03
CA ILE A 403 -7.49 -0.52 16.84
C ILE A 403 -7.12 0.82 17.49
N ASN A 404 -8.00 1.82 17.46
CA ASN A 404 -7.73 3.12 18.07
C ASN A 404 -7.58 3.01 19.59
N ARG A 405 -8.44 2.22 20.25
CA ARG A 405 -8.31 1.93 21.68
C ARG A 405 -7.01 1.19 21.97
N TRP A 406 -6.73 0.14 21.19
CA TRP A 406 -5.52 -0.66 21.37
C TRP A 406 -4.25 0.20 21.25
N LEU A 407 -4.15 1.03 20.22
CA LEU A 407 -3.01 1.95 20.02
C LEU A 407 -2.86 2.92 21.20
N PHE A 408 -3.98 3.48 21.69
CA PHE A 408 -3.97 4.38 22.85
C PHE A 408 -3.49 3.69 24.13
N GLU A 409 -3.91 2.45 24.38
CA GLU A 409 -3.48 1.65 25.52
C GLU A 409 -1.98 1.28 25.45
N GLN A 410 -1.48 0.91 24.27
CA GLN A 410 -0.05 0.65 24.05
C GLN A 410 0.80 1.89 24.31
N MET A 411 0.37 3.06 23.81
CA MET A 411 1.08 4.33 24.05
C MET A 411 1.16 4.68 25.53
N ASN A 412 0.05 4.52 26.28
CA ASN A 412 0.03 4.81 27.72
C ASN A 412 0.90 3.83 28.52
N SER A 413 0.95 2.55 28.11
CA SER A 413 1.78 1.53 28.77
C SER A 413 3.27 1.83 28.57
N ALA A 414 3.68 2.23 27.36
CA ALA A 414 5.05 2.65 27.05
C ALA A 414 5.47 3.93 27.80
N CYS A 415 4.56 4.87 28.03
CA CYS A 415 4.83 6.06 28.84
C CYS A 415 4.84 5.79 30.35
N GLY A 416 4.10 4.78 30.83
CA GLY A 416 4.07 4.41 32.25
C GLY A 416 5.41 3.89 32.77
N GLU A 417 6.17 3.15 31.95
CA GLU A 417 7.49 2.62 32.31
C GLU A 417 8.59 3.69 32.44
N SER A 418 8.40 4.91 31.91
CA SER A 418 9.39 5.99 32.00
C SER A 418 9.18 6.96 33.18
N THR A 419 8.22 6.71 34.07
CA THR A 419 7.82 7.66 35.15
C THR A 419 8.44 7.40 36.52
N GLY A 420 9.59 6.71 36.57
CA GLY A 420 10.38 6.57 37.81
C GLY A 420 11.02 7.89 38.32
N THR A 421 11.03 8.97 37.54
CA THR A 421 11.76 10.22 37.90
C THR A 421 11.05 11.54 37.57
N THR A 422 9.88 11.53 36.90
CA THR A 422 9.21 12.76 36.42
C THR A 422 8.02 13.23 37.25
N THR A 423 7.63 12.51 38.31
CA THR A 423 6.54 12.90 39.22
C THR A 423 6.87 14.10 40.13
N ALA A 424 8.14 14.51 40.23
CA ALA A 424 8.56 15.65 41.04
C ALA A 424 8.56 17.02 40.31
N ILE A 425 8.53 17.03 38.97
CA ILE A 425 8.65 18.28 38.18
C ILE A 425 7.27 18.83 37.79
N LEU A 426 6.30 17.98 37.49
CA LEU A 426 4.93 18.41 37.15
C LEU A 426 4.14 18.97 38.35
N SER A 427 4.45 18.52 39.56
CA SER A 427 3.81 19.00 40.79
C SER A 427 4.28 20.39 41.22
N SER A 428 5.47 20.85 40.77
CA SER A 428 5.94 22.22 41.03
C SER A 428 5.44 23.25 39.99
N MET A 429 5.11 22.82 38.78
CA MET A 429 4.55 23.71 37.74
C MET A 429 3.05 24.00 37.93
N MET A 430 2.26 23.04 38.45
CA MET A 430 0.85 23.29 38.76
C MET A 430 0.64 24.23 39.96
N ALA A 431 1.55 24.24 40.94
CA ALA A 431 1.46 25.13 42.11
C ALA A 431 1.73 26.61 41.77
N ALA A 432 2.57 26.89 40.76
CA ALA A 432 2.86 28.24 40.30
C ALA A 432 1.71 28.85 39.48
N ALA A 433 0.97 28.02 38.72
CA ALA A 433 -0.17 28.47 37.91
C ALA A 433 -1.41 28.82 38.76
N THR A 434 -1.62 28.16 39.90
CA THR A 434 -2.72 28.47 40.84
C THR A 434 -2.50 29.75 41.65
N ALA A 435 -1.25 30.19 41.84
CA ALA A 435 -0.96 31.42 42.59
C ALA A 435 -1.18 32.71 41.76
N TRP A 436 -1.10 32.63 40.43
CA TRP A 436 -1.32 33.78 39.55
C TRP A 436 -2.81 34.12 39.33
N TRP A 437 -3.71 33.16 39.55
CA TRP A 437 -5.15 33.35 39.33
C TRP A 437 -5.90 33.95 40.54
N LEU A 438 -5.29 33.94 41.73
CA LEU A 438 -5.91 34.40 43.00
C LEU A 438 -5.57 35.85 43.39
N VAL A 439 -4.79 36.58 42.58
CA VAL A 439 -4.42 37.99 42.84
C VAL A 439 -5.08 38.97 41.85
N SER A 440 -5.89 38.49 40.92
CA SER A 440 -6.49 39.32 39.85
C SER A 440 -8.03 39.34 39.82
N THR A 441 -8.68 38.97 40.92
CA THR A 441 -10.11 39.21 41.20
C THR A 441 -10.22 39.92 42.53
#